data_AF-A0A527HKB0-F1
#
_entry.id   AF-A0A527HKB0-F1
#
_cell.length_a   1.000
_cell.length_b   1.000
_cell.length_c   1.000
_cell.angle_alpha   90.00
_cell.angle_beta   90.00
_cell.angle_gamma   90.00
#
_symmetry.space_group_name_H-M   'P 1'
#
loop_
_entity.id
_entity.type
_entity.pdbx_description
1 polymer ?
#
loop_
_entity_poly.entity_id
_entity_poly.type
_entity_poly.pdbx_seq_one_letter_code
_entity_poly.pdbx_strand_id
1 'polypeptide(L)'
;MREGPDIARIASLVGDPARANMLNALMGGTALTASELALEAGVSLPTASSHLGKLMEGGLLTVASQGRHRYYGLAGPQVAGMIEAITGVAEAVGPRRVRPGPRDGAMRVARVCYDHLA
;
A
#
# COMPACT_ATOMS: atom_id res chain seq x y z
N MET A 1 17.51 -25.56 10.51
CA MET A 1 16.89 -24.45 9.75
C MET A 1 16.64 -24.98 8.34
N ARG A 2 15.45 -24.79 7.76
CA ARG A 2 15.24 -25.22 6.36
C ARG A 2 15.99 -24.23 5.46
N GLU A 3 16.94 -24.72 4.66
CA GLU A 3 17.58 -23.90 3.64
C GLU A 3 16.55 -23.61 2.53
N GLY A 4 16.41 -22.33 2.17
CA GLY A 4 15.45 -21.90 1.15
C GLY A 4 15.14 -20.41 1.23
N PRO A 5 14.46 -19.86 0.21
CA PRO A 5 14.04 -18.46 0.20
C PRO A 5 13.15 -18.16 1.41
N ASP A 6 13.42 -17.05 2.09
CA ASP A 6 12.61 -16.57 3.22
C ASP A 6 11.33 -15.88 2.73
N ILE A 7 10.35 -16.70 2.36
CA ILE A 7 9.03 -16.25 1.89
C ILE A 7 8.31 -15.47 2.98
N ALA A 8 8.49 -15.82 4.26
CA ALA A 8 7.82 -15.16 5.38
C ALA A 8 8.25 -13.69 5.49
N ARG A 9 9.54 -13.40 5.27
CA ARG A 9 10.03 -12.01 5.23
C ARG A 9 9.31 -11.19 4.17
N ILE A 10 9.22 -11.68 2.94
CA ILE A 10 8.55 -10.96 1.83
C ILE A 10 7.05 -10.82 2.10
N ALA A 11 6.40 -11.90 2.52
CA ALA A 11 4.98 -11.88 2.86
C ALA A 11 4.66 -10.87 3.97
N SER A 12 5.51 -10.76 4.99
CA SER A 12 5.33 -9.78 6.07
C SER A 12 5.45 -8.32 5.60
N LEU A 13 6.28 -8.07 4.58
CA LEU A 13 6.40 -6.75 3.97
C LEU A 13 5.16 -6.41 3.14
N VAL A 14 4.64 -7.34 2.36
CA VAL A 14 3.49 -7.09 1.49
C VAL A 14 2.15 -7.11 2.25
N GLY A 15 2.03 -7.91 3.31
CA GLY A 15 0.79 -8.13 4.05
C GLY A 15 0.27 -6.96 4.88
N ASP A 16 0.97 -5.83 4.90
CA ASP A 16 0.52 -4.61 5.58
C ASP A 16 -0.34 -3.74 4.67
N PRO A 17 -1.51 -3.24 5.13
CA PRO A 17 -2.42 -2.48 4.29
C PRO A 17 -1.81 -1.24 3.62
N ALA A 18 -0.99 -0.47 4.33
CA ALA A 18 -0.38 0.75 3.79
C ALA A 18 0.67 0.39 2.73
N ARG A 19 1.54 -0.59 3.02
CA ARG A 19 2.55 -1.06 2.06
C ARG A 19 1.93 -1.69 0.83
N ALA A 20 0.88 -2.50 0.98
CA ALA A 20 0.14 -3.08 -0.13
C ALA A 20 -0.45 -2.00 -1.04
N ASN A 21 -1.05 -0.95 -0.48
CA ASN A 21 -1.59 0.17 -1.26
C ASN A 21 -0.49 0.92 -2.01
N MET A 22 0.66 1.19 -1.36
CA MET A 22 1.81 1.82 -2.02
C MET A 22 2.35 0.99 -3.19
N LEU A 23 2.52 -0.33 -2.98
CA LEU A 23 2.99 -1.24 -4.03
C LEU A 23 1.99 -1.31 -5.19
N ASN A 24 0.69 -1.34 -4.89
CA ASN A 24 -0.36 -1.33 -5.90
C ASN A 24 -0.40 -0.01 -6.69
N ALA A 25 -0.19 1.14 -6.05
CA ALA A 25 -0.11 2.44 -6.74
C ALA A 25 1.03 2.50 -7.75
N LEU A 26 2.14 1.81 -7.50
CA LEU A 26 3.30 1.74 -8.39
C LEU A 26 3.13 0.74 -9.55
N MET A 27 2.07 -0.09 -9.55
CA MET A 27 1.79 -1.03 -10.64
C MET A 27 1.50 -0.33 -11.97
N GLY A 28 1.10 0.95 -11.94
CA GLY A 28 0.92 1.75 -13.15
C GLY A 28 2.21 2.08 -13.90
N GLY A 29 3.39 1.69 -13.39
CA GLY A 29 4.69 1.94 -14.00
C GLY A 29 5.25 3.34 -13.78
N THR A 30 4.43 4.25 -13.24
CA THR A 30 4.83 5.60 -12.86
C THR A 30 5.54 5.59 -11.51
N ALA A 31 6.73 6.19 -11.45
CA ALA A 31 7.41 6.40 -10.17
C ALA A 31 6.74 7.55 -9.40
N LEU A 32 6.48 7.34 -8.10
CA LEU A 32 5.74 8.27 -7.23
C LEU A 32 6.63 8.80 -6.10
N THR A 33 6.35 10.02 -5.63
CA THR A 33 7.00 10.61 -4.47
C THR A 33 6.48 10.01 -3.16
N ALA A 34 7.22 10.22 -2.07
CA ALA A 34 6.78 9.80 -0.74
C ALA A 34 5.43 10.41 -0.32
N SER A 35 5.15 11.65 -0.75
CA SER A 35 3.89 12.34 -0.44
C SER A 35 2.70 11.74 -1.20
N GLU A 36 2.89 11.40 -2.48
CA GLU A 36 1.86 10.71 -3.27
C GLU A 36 1.59 9.31 -2.71
N LEU A 37 2.63 8.56 -2.35
CA LEU A 37 2.48 7.24 -1.74
C LEU A 37 1.83 7.30 -0.35
N ALA A 38 2.10 8.36 0.42
CA ALA A 38 1.42 8.60 1.69
C ALA A 38 -0.09 8.83 1.48
N LEU A 39 -0.47 9.56 0.44
CA LEU A 39 -1.86 9.79 0.06
C LEU A 39 -2.57 8.49 -0.34
N GLU A 40 -1.96 7.71 -1.22
CA GLU A 40 -2.49 6.40 -1.67
C GLU A 40 -2.65 5.39 -0.52
N ALA A 41 -1.73 5.43 0.44
CA ALA A 41 -1.80 4.58 1.63
C ALA A 41 -2.72 5.12 2.74
N GLY A 42 -3.15 6.39 2.67
CA GLY A 42 -3.95 7.02 3.72
C GLY A 42 -3.18 7.18 5.04
N VAL A 43 -1.87 7.42 5.00
CA VAL A 43 -1.00 7.55 6.18
C VAL A 43 -0.25 8.89 6.20
N SER A 44 0.30 9.25 7.35
CA SER A 44 1.15 10.44 7.47
C SER A 44 2.47 10.29 6.70
N LEU A 45 3.09 11.41 6.30
CA LEU A 45 4.39 11.37 5.60
C LEU A 45 5.52 10.70 6.42
N PRO A 46 5.65 10.92 7.75
CA PRO A 46 6.60 10.17 8.57
C PRO A 46 6.32 8.65 8.56
N THR A 47 5.05 8.25 8.67
CA THR A 47 4.65 6.83 8.60
C THR A 47 4.98 6.24 7.24
N ALA A 48 4.70 6.97 6.15
CA ALA A 48 5.04 6.55 4.80
C ALA A 48 6.55 6.37 4.64
N SER A 49 7.36 7.29 5.15
CA SER A 49 8.82 7.20 5.10
C SER A 49 9.34 5.93 5.80
N SER A 50 8.75 5.55 6.94
CA SER A 50 9.08 4.28 7.62
C SER A 50 8.70 3.06 6.77
N HIS A 51 7.52 3.07 6.15
CA HIS A 51 7.10 1.98 5.26
C HIS A 51 8.00 1.86 4.02
N LEU A 52 8.34 2.97 3.38
CA LEU A 52 9.23 3.00 2.21
C LEU A 52 10.62 2.49 2.58
N GLY A 53 11.15 2.85 3.76
CA GLY A 53 12.41 2.29 4.27
C GLY A 53 12.38 0.76 4.35
N LYS A 54 11.34 0.18 4.98
CA LYS A 54 11.18 -1.28 5.08
C LYS A 54 11.06 -1.96 3.72
N LEU A 55 10.36 -1.34 2.76
CA LEU A 55 10.22 -1.87 1.41
C LEU A 55 11.52 -1.80 0.60
N MET A 56 12.31 -0.74 0.79
CA MET A 56 13.65 -0.58 0.21
C MET A 56 14.62 -1.62 0.79
N GLU A 57 14.68 -1.79 2.12
CA GLU A 57 15.43 -2.86 2.79
C GLU A 57 14.95 -4.26 2.39
N GLY A 58 13.67 -4.35 2.01
CA GLY A 58 13.03 -5.52 1.43
C GLY A 58 13.49 -5.86 0.01
N GLY A 59 14.12 -4.93 -0.70
CA GLY A 59 14.42 -5.05 -2.12
C GLY A 59 13.18 -4.99 -3.01
N LEU A 60 12.06 -4.46 -2.52
CA LEU A 60 10.79 -4.39 -3.26
C LEU A 60 10.65 -3.10 -4.06
N LEU A 61 11.43 -2.07 -3.71
CA LEU A 61 11.40 -0.76 -4.35
C LEU A 61 12.77 -0.35 -4.88
N THR A 62 12.75 0.52 -5.88
CA THR A 62 13.87 1.34 -6.32
C THR A 62 13.58 2.81 -5.99
N VAL A 63 14.64 3.61 -5.90
CA VAL A 63 14.53 5.06 -5.69
C VAL A 63 15.44 5.80 -6.65
N ALA A 64 14.89 6.83 -7.28
CA ALA A 64 15.63 7.77 -8.11
C ALA A 64 15.50 9.18 -7.52
N SER A 65 16.61 9.91 -7.48
CA SER A 65 16.61 11.32 -7.07
C SER A 65 16.47 12.20 -8.31
N GLN A 66 15.47 13.07 -8.32
CA GLN A 66 15.30 14.09 -9.36
C GLN A 66 15.08 15.45 -8.68
N GLY A 67 16.12 16.28 -8.70
CA GLY A 67 16.14 17.55 -7.99
C GLY A 67 15.97 17.37 -6.48
N ARG A 68 14.95 18.01 -5.91
CA ARG A 68 14.63 17.96 -4.46
C ARG A 68 13.76 16.77 -4.07
N HIS A 69 13.26 16.02 -5.05
CA HIS A 69 12.31 14.94 -4.82
C HIS A 69 12.95 13.57 -5.06
N ARG A 70 12.51 12.61 -4.25
CA ARG A 70 12.80 11.19 -4.44
C ARG A 70 11.56 10.53 -5.01
N TYR A 71 11.76 9.79 -6.09
CA TYR A 71 10.74 9.02 -6.78
C TYR A 71 10.99 7.55 -6.55
N TYR A 72 9.95 6.84 -6.11
CA TYR A 72 9.98 5.42 -5.80
C TYR A 72 9.28 4.66 -6.92
N GLY A 73 9.86 3.53 -7.31
CA GLY A 73 9.27 2.58 -8.27
C GLY A 73 9.38 1.16 -7.74
N LEU A 74 8.68 0.22 -8.36
CA LEU A 74 8.91 -1.20 -8.10
C LEU A 74 10.35 -1.58 -8.47
N ALA A 75 10.95 -2.52 -7.74
CA ALA A 75 12.33 -2.93 -8.01
C ALA A 75 12.50 -3.62 -9.38
N GLY A 76 11.41 -4.18 -9.92
CA GLY A 76 11.42 -4.77 -11.25
C GLY A 76 10.17 -5.61 -11.54
N PRO A 77 10.11 -6.24 -12.72
CA PRO A 77 8.95 -7.00 -13.18
C PRO A 77 8.60 -8.20 -12.30
N GLN A 78 9.57 -8.80 -11.60
CA GLN A 78 9.30 -9.89 -10.66
C GLN A 78 8.43 -9.42 -9.47
N VAL A 79 8.69 -8.22 -8.95
CA VAL A 79 7.88 -7.64 -7.86
C VAL A 79 6.49 -7.30 -8.36
N ALA A 80 6.38 -6.71 -9.56
CA ALA A 80 5.09 -6.43 -10.18
C ALA A 80 4.25 -7.70 -10.37
N GLY A 81 4.83 -8.76 -10.93
CA GLY A 81 4.15 -10.04 -11.12
C GLY A 81 3.73 -10.70 -9.81
N MET A 82 4.52 -10.55 -8.73
CA MET A 82 4.13 -11.01 -7.40
C MET A 82 2.88 -10.27 -6.89
N ILE A 83 2.86 -8.94 -7.00
CA ILE A 83 1.72 -8.12 -6.57
C ILE A 83 0.48 -8.45 -7.39
N GLU A 84 0.62 -8.57 -8.71
CA GLU A 84 -0.46 -9.00 -9.61
C GLU A 84 -1.03 -10.37 -9.22
N ALA A 85 -0.16 -11.36 -8.95
CA ALA A 85 -0.60 -12.70 -8.52
C ALA A 85 -1.35 -12.68 -7.19
N ILE A 86 -0.86 -11.92 -6.20
CA ILE A 86 -1.53 -11.77 -4.90
C ILE A 86 -2.90 -11.10 -5.08
N THR A 87 -2.98 -10.05 -5.91
CA THR A 87 -4.24 -9.37 -6.24
C THR A 87 -5.23 -10.34 -6.89
N GLY A 88 -4.80 -11.13 -7.87
CA GLY A 88 -5.67 -12.13 -8.52
C GLY A 88 -6.21 -13.18 -7.53
N VAL A 89 -5.37 -13.65 -6.61
CA VAL A 89 -5.83 -14.57 -5.53
C VAL A 89 -6.81 -13.86 -4.60
N ALA A 90 -6.54 -12.62 -4.22
CA ALA A 90 -7.43 -11.83 -3.35
C ALA A 90 -8.78 -11.55 -4.00
N GLU A 91 -8.84 -11.36 -5.32
CA GLU A 91 -10.09 -11.21 -6.07
C GLU A 91 -10.88 -12.52 -6.15
N ALA A 92 -10.20 -13.66 -6.32
CA ALA A 92 -10.84 -14.97 -6.44
C ALA A 92 -11.37 -15.51 -5.10
N VAL A 93 -10.67 -15.24 -3.99
CA VAL A 93 -10.91 -15.89 -2.69
C VAL A 93 -11.32 -14.90 -1.59
N GLY A 94 -10.95 -13.63 -1.72
CA GLY A 94 -10.95 -12.67 -0.62
C GLY A 94 -12.27 -11.91 -0.43
N PRO A 95 -12.64 -11.59 0.82
CA PRO A 95 -13.68 -10.58 1.06
C PRO A 95 -13.19 -9.23 0.52
N ARG A 96 -14.04 -8.53 -0.25
CA ARG A 96 -13.75 -7.15 -0.66
C ARG A 96 -13.58 -6.29 0.59
N ARG A 97 -12.51 -5.49 0.65
CA ARG A 97 -12.36 -4.47 1.70
C ARG A 97 -13.58 -3.55 1.65
N VAL A 98 -14.41 -3.62 2.68
CA VAL A 98 -15.54 -2.71 2.85
C VAL A 98 -15.04 -1.54 3.67
N ARG A 99 -15.23 -0.31 3.19
CA ARG A 99 -15.02 0.88 4.01
C ARG A 99 -16.08 0.86 5.11
N PRO A 100 -15.73 0.75 6.41
CA PRO A 100 -16.72 0.78 7.47
C PRO A 100 -17.44 2.13 7.42
N GLY A 101 -18.74 2.12 7.21
CA GLY A 101 -19.56 3.32 7.11
C GLY A 101 -21.00 2.99 6.69
N PRO A 102 -21.96 3.87 6.97
CA PRO A 102 -23.34 3.67 6.56
C PRO A 102 -23.44 3.46 5.04
N ARG A 103 -24.23 2.47 4.62
CA ARG A 103 -24.47 2.17 3.19
C ARG A 103 -25.02 3.40 2.44
N ASP A 104 -25.84 4.18 3.13
CA ASP A 104 -26.46 5.40 2.61
C ASP A 104 -25.47 6.57 2.56
N GLY A 105 -25.45 7.27 1.43
CA GLY A 105 -24.64 8.47 1.24
C GLY A 105 -25.09 9.63 2.12
N ALA A 106 -26.38 9.74 2.43
CA ALA A 106 -26.90 10.78 3.33
C ALA A 106 -26.35 10.62 4.75
N MET A 107 -26.25 9.38 5.24
CA MET A 107 -25.69 9.06 6.55
C MET A 107 -24.16 9.25 6.63
N ARG A 108 -23.45 9.41 5.50
CA ARG A 108 -22.01 9.74 5.49
C ARG A 108 -21.72 11.22 5.76
N VAL A 109 -22.70 12.10 5.55
CA VAL A 109 -22.56 13.55 5.75
C VAL A 109 -23.01 13.96 7.15
N ALA A 110 -23.77 13.11 7.84
CA ALA A 110 -24.19 13.33 9.22
C ALA A 110 -22.96 13.36 10.15
N ARG A 111 -22.65 14.55 10.68
CA ARG A 111 -21.64 14.73 11.72
C ARG A 111 -22.26 14.34 13.05
N VAL A 112 -21.75 13.28 13.68
CA VAL A 112 -22.17 12.89 15.03
C VAL A 112 -21.46 13.81 16.03
N CYS A 113 -22.12 14.89 16.42
CA CYS A 113 -21.81 15.60 17.66
C CYS A 113 -22.76 15.03 18.72
N TYR A 114 -22.28 14.06 19.50
CA TYR A 114 -23.03 13.40 20.59
C TYR A 114 -24.31 12.68 20.14
N ASP A 115 -24.20 11.36 19.91
CA ASP A 115 -25.26 10.32 19.93
C ASP A 115 -26.68 10.62 19.39
N HIS A 116 -26.87 11.69 18.62
CA HIS A 116 -28.14 12.07 18.04
C HIS A 116 -27.93 12.48 16.58
N LEU A 117 -28.64 11.79 15.69
CA LEU A 117 -28.80 12.16 14.30
C LEU A 117 -29.84 13.28 14.22
N ALA A 118 -29.43 14.45 13.73
CA ALA A 118 -30.34 15.52 13.30
C ALA A 118 -30.22 15.69 11.78
#